data_AF-A0A4S4NPA4-F1
#
_entry.id   AF-A0A4S4NPA4-F1
#
_cell.length_a   1.000
_cell.length_b   1.000
_cell.length_c   1.000
_cell.angle_alpha   90.00
_cell.angle_beta   90.00
_cell.angle_gamma   90.00
#
_symmetry.space_group_name_H-M   'P 1'
#
loop_
_entity.id
_entity.type
_entity.pdbx_description
1 polymer ?
#
loop_
_entity_poly.entity_id
_entity_poly.type
_entity_poly.pdbx_seq_one_letter_code
_entity_poly.pdbx_strand_id
1 'polypeptide(L)'
;MTRYLLCLALLAVGCTTDPTEPAESASFDRQAMLVHWADDIIVPAFQDFKRDATDLESAARAYESTPSDETLATVRSAFATAYLGWQRLSPFMTGPGEEHRLREQLNIYPTDTTRLLSGSTGSLELPSNVDVQGFPALDFLLFGTQDPADRRAEVTRLSARITELASVALADWTGEYRDAYVAASGNSATASVDRTVNDFIFWYEKYLRAGKIGIPAGVFSSDPRPALAEAPYHGNLSRALFLEGLEAGNDFFSTEAGLADYLDALRVERGGESLSSQIRAGFGTAADRAAELNADIATQVRNDPTAVLQLYDALQANVILLKVDMLQALGINVDYVDADGD
;
A
#
# COMPACT_ATOMS: atom_id res chain seq x y z
N MET A 1 94.73 -12.10 -12.86
CA MET A 1 93.63 -11.11 -12.89
C MET A 1 92.58 -11.61 -13.85
N THR A 2 91.32 -11.49 -13.45
CA THR A 2 90.26 -12.47 -13.71
C THR A 2 89.19 -11.90 -14.63
N ARG A 3 88.63 -12.82 -15.42
CA ARG A 3 87.48 -12.81 -16.36
C ARG A 3 86.37 -11.75 -16.20
N TYR A 4 85.90 -11.31 -17.38
CA TYR A 4 84.54 -10.96 -17.86
C TYR A 4 83.46 -10.48 -16.88
N LEU A 5 82.70 -9.43 -17.26
CA LEU A 5 81.24 -9.55 -17.47
C LEU A 5 80.66 -8.31 -18.18
N LEU A 6 79.87 -8.59 -19.22
CA LEU A 6 79.01 -7.69 -19.99
C LEU A 6 77.69 -7.51 -19.21
N CYS A 7 77.26 -6.28 -18.93
CA CYS A 7 75.91 -6.00 -18.42
C CYS A 7 75.20 -5.00 -19.32
N LEU A 8 74.24 -5.53 -20.07
CA LEU A 8 73.28 -4.86 -20.93
C LEU A 8 72.17 -4.25 -20.05
N ALA A 9 72.01 -2.93 -20.06
CA ALA A 9 70.91 -2.25 -19.37
C ALA A 9 69.70 -2.14 -20.31
N LEU A 10 68.67 -2.98 -20.10
CA LEU A 10 67.34 -2.78 -20.66
C LEU A 10 66.57 -1.81 -19.76
N LEU A 11 66.17 -0.67 -20.31
CA LEU A 11 65.14 0.21 -19.74
C LEU A 11 63.77 -0.31 -20.15
N ALA A 12 63.06 -0.98 -19.24
CA ALA A 12 61.64 -1.26 -19.38
C ALA A 12 60.85 -0.10 -18.78
N VAL A 13 60.17 0.67 -19.64
CA VAL A 13 59.16 1.65 -19.24
C VAL A 13 57.90 0.87 -18.86
N GLY A 14 57.60 0.81 -17.56
CA GLY A 14 56.32 0.32 -17.06
C GLY A 14 55.27 1.42 -17.16
N CYS A 15 54.25 1.21 -17.99
CA CYS A 15 53.03 2.00 -17.97
C CYS A 15 52.21 1.53 -16.76
N THR A 16 52.10 2.34 -15.72
CA THR A 16 51.10 2.16 -14.67
C THR A 16 49.78 2.69 -15.23
N THR A 17 48.90 1.79 -15.68
CA THR A 17 47.47 2.11 -15.76
C THR A 17 46.95 2.07 -14.34
N ASP A 18 46.71 3.24 -13.75
CA ASP A 18 45.96 3.34 -12.51
C ASP A 18 44.63 2.60 -12.70
N PRO A 19 44.22 1.74 -11.75
CA PRO A 19 42.86 1.23 -11.76
C PRO A 19 41.95 2.43 -11.59
N THR A 20 41.13 2.71 -12.59
CA THR A 20 40.00 3.64 -12.47
C THR A 20 39.26 3.30 -11.18
N GLU A 21 39.27 4.23 -10.24
CA GLU A 21 38.39 4.18 -9.08
C GLU A 21 36.95 3.95 -9.58
N PRO A 22 36.15 3.13 -8.89
CA PRO A 22 34.73 3.07 -9.20
C PRO A 22 34.20 4.50 -9.16
N ALA A 23 33.57 4.94 -10.24
CA ALA A 23 32.91 6.24 -10.27
C ALA A 23 32.06 6.36 -9.00
N GLU A 24 32.32 7.38 -8.18
CA GLU A 24 31.46 7.75 -7.07
C GLU A 24 30.03 7.72 -7.61
N SER A 25 29.19 6.83 -7.07
CA SER A 25 27.77 6.87 -7.39
C SER A 25 27.31 8.28 -7.07
N ALA A 26 26.78 9.00 -8.06
CA ALA A 26 26.23 10.32 -7.84
C ALA A 26 25.27 10.21 -6.65
N SER A 27 25.51 10.99 -5.58
CA SER A 27 24.65 10.94 -4.40
C SER A 27 23.23 11.26 -4.85
N PHE A 28 22.32 10.30 -4.74
CA PHE A 28 20.93 10.49 -5.12
C PHE A 28 20.30 11.55 -4.20
N ASP A 29 19.59 12.53 -4.77
CA ASP A 29 18.99 13.63 -4.01
C ASP A 29 17.71 13.17 -3.31
N ARG A 30 17.89 12.57 -2.13
CA ARG A 30 16.80 12.10 -1.27
C ARG A 30 15.84 13.22 -0.89
N GLN A 31 16.31 14.45 -0.73
CA GLN A 31 15.45 15.55 -0.34
C GLN A 31 14.52 15.97 -1.48
N ALA A 32 15.05 16.07 -2.71
CA ALA A 32 14.23 16.31 -3.90
C ALA A 32 13.19 15.20 -4.11
N MET A 33 13.58 13.93 -3.90
CA MET A 33 12.64 12.80 -3.94
C MET A 33 11.54 12.92 -2.87
N LEU A 34 11.88 13.29 -1.64
CA LEU A 34 10.89 13.49 -0.58
C LEU A 34 9.93 14.65 -0.87
N VAL A 35 10.40 15.72 -1.52
CA VAL A 35 9.54 16.81 -2.00
C VAL A 35 8.53 16.27 -3.01
N HIS A 36 9.00 15.50 -4.00
CA HIS A 36 8.14 14.88 -4.99
C HIS A 36 7.12 13.93 -4.35
N TRP A 37 7.56 13.04 -3.46
CA TRP A 37 6.66 12.11 -2.75
C TRP A 37 5.60 12.86 -1.95
N ALA A 38 5.97 13.92 -1.23
CA ALA A 38 5.01 14.68 -0.45
C ALA A 38 4.02 15.44 -1.36
N ASP A 39 4.51 16.22 -2.32
CA ASP A 39 3.72 17.21 -3.05
C ASP A 39 2.94 16.63 -4.23
N ASP A 40 3.50 15.61 -4.90
CA ASP A 40 2.95 15.07 -6.14
C ASP A 40 2.26 13.71 -5.94
N ILE A 41 2.51 13.01 -4.83
CA ILE A 41 1.97 11.67 -4.57
C ILE A 41 1.08 11.66 -3.32
N ILE A 42 1.66 11.87 -2.13
CA ILE A 42 0.99 11.61 -0.85
C ILE A 42 -0.10 12.65 -0.58
N VAL A 43 0.23 13.95 -0.60
CA VAL A 43 -0.75 15.01 -0.35
C VAL A 43 -1.91 14.97 -1.36
N PRO A 44 -1.68 14.82 -2.68
CA PRO A 44 -2.76 14.63 -3.64
C PRO A 44 -3.63 13.41 -3.34
N ALA A 45 -3.06 12.26 -2.96
CA ALA A 45 -3.83 11.08 -2.58
C ALA A 45 -4.76 11.34 -1.36
N PHE A 46 -4.29 12.08 -0.36
CA PHE A 46 -5.12 12.51 0.77
C PHE A 46 -6.23 13.49 0.36
N GLN A 47 -5.93 14.43 -0.56
CA GLN A 47 -6.92 15.38 -1.08
C GLN A 47 -8.03 14.67 -1.86
N ASP A 48 -7.64 13.73 -2.73
CA ASP A 48 -8.56 12.92 -3.52
C ASP A 48 -9.44 12.05 -2.61
N PHE A 49 -8.83 11.36 -1.65
CA PHE A 49 -9.59 10.54 -0.72
C PHE A 49 -10.57 11.36 0.13
N LYS A 50 -10.16 12.53 0.63
CA LYS A 50 -11.06 13.42 1.38
C LYS A 50 -12.25 13.86 0.53
N ARG A 51 -12.03 14.22 -0.74
CA ARG A 51 -13.12 14.58 -1.67
C ARG A 51 -14.09 13.40 -1.79
N ASP A 52 -13.58 12.21 -2.12
CA ASP A 52 -14.42 11.04 -2.32
C ASP A 52 -15.19 10.66 -1.03
N ALA A 53 -14.57 10.82 0.16
CA ALA A 53 -15.22 10.64 1.45
C ALA A 53 -16.34 11.68 1.72
N THR A 54 -16.11 12.94 1.35
CA THR A 54 -17.10 14.02 1.47
C THR A 54 -18.32 13.76 0.56
N ASP A 55 -18.08 13.23 -0.63
CA ASP A 55 -19.15 12.82 -1.56
C ASP A 55 -19.95 11.64 -1.02
N LEU A 56 -19.28 10.64 -0.43
CA LEU A 56 -19.92 9.54 0.28
C LEU A 56 -20.80 10.02 1.45
N GLU A 57 -20.28 10.90 2.31
CA GLU A 57 -21.05 11.47 3.41
C GLU A 57 -22.29 12.24 2.92
N SER A 58 -22.13 13.02 1.85
CA SER A 58 -23.22 13.77 1.24
C SER A 58 -24.30 12.84 0.67
N ALA A 59 -23.90 11.77 -0.02
CA ALA A 59 -24.82 10.75 -0.52
C ALA A 59 -25.52 9.99 0.62
N ALA A 60 -24.81 9.68 1.71
CA ALA A 60 -25.39 9.05 2.88
C ALA A 60 -26.45 9.92 3.55
N ARG A 61 -26.20 11.22 3.73
CA ARG A 61 -27.18 12.19 4.25
C ARG A 61 -28.42 12.33 3.34
N ALA A 62 -28.22 12.31 2.02
CA ALA A 62 -29.32 12.32 1.06
C ALA A 62 -30.18 11.04 1.19
N TYR A 63 -29.54 9.87 1.30
CA TYR A 63 -30.23 8.60 1.53
C TYR A 63 -30.98 8.58 2.86
N GLU A 64 -30.38 9.06 3.95
CA GLU A 64 -31.01 9.12 5.26
C GLU A 64 -32.29 9.98 5.26
N SER A 65 -32.20 11.18 4.70
CA SER A 65 -33.30 12.15 4.66
C SER A 65 -34.43 11.75 3.71
N THR A 66 -34.09 11.15 2.56
CA THR A 66 -35.03 10.79 1.50
C THR A 66 -34.77 9.36 1.03
N PRO A 67 -35.17 8.33 1.80
CA PRO A 67 -34.95 6.93 1.42
C PRO A 67 -35.72 6.56 0.15
N SER A 68 -35.00 6.09 -0.86
CA SER A 68 -35.53 5.59 -2.11
C SER A 68 -34.52 4.65 -2.77
N ASP A 69 -34.94 3.91 -3.79
CA ASP A 69 -34.03 3.08 -4.59
C ASP A 69 -32.96 3.94 -5.28
N GLU A 70 -33.33 5.16 -5.71
CA GLU A 70 -32.40 6.12 -6.34
C GLU A 70 -31.33 6.58 -5.36
N THR A 71 -31.71 7.06 -4.18
CA THR A 71 -30.75 7.52 -3.16
C THR A 71 -29.92 6.37 -2.57
N LEU A 72 -30.47 5.16 -2.48
CA LEU A 72 -29.71 3.95 -2.15
C LEU A 72 -28.66 3.63 -3.22
N ALA A 73 -29.01 3.72 -4.51
CA ALA A 73 -28.07 3.52 -5.59
C ALA A 73 -26.95 4.59 -5.59
N THR A 74 -27.29 5.85 -5.30
CA THR A 74 -26.31 6.94 -5.18
C THR A 74 -25.30 6.69 -4.06
N VAL A 75 -25.76 6.35 -2.84
CA VAL A 75 -24.82 6.08 -1.72
C VAL A 75 -23.98 4.84 -1.97
N ARG A 76 -24.52 3.79 -2.61
CA ARG A 76 -23.75 2.60 -3.00
C ARG A 76 -22.66 2.93 -4.03
N SER A 77 -22.96 3.79 -5.00
CA SER A 77 -21.96 4.25 -5.98
C SER A 77 -20.87 5.09 -5.31
N ALA A 78 -21.25 6.06 -4.47
CA ALA A 78 -20.30 6.89 -3.75
C ALA A 78 -19.42 6.07 -2.79
N PHE A 79 -19.99 5.03 -2.17
CA PHE A 79 -19.25 4.08 -1.34
C PHE A 79 -18.15 3.38 -2.14
N ALA A 80 -18.47 2.84 -3.31
CA ALA A 80 -17.48 2.17 -4.15
C ALA A 80 -16.35 3.12 -4.58
N THR A 81 -16.70 4.36 -4.98
CA THR A 81 -15.72 5.40 -5.33
C THR A 81 -14.80 5.75 -4.17
N ALA A 82 -15.35 6.03 -2.99
CA ALA A 82 -14.56 6.35 -1.81
C ALA A 82 -13.68 5.18 -1.36
N TYR A 83 -14.17 3.95 -1.48
CA TYR A 83 -13.39 2.76 -1.12
C TYR A 83 -12.21 2.55 -2.09
N LEU A 84 -12.39 2.79 -3.39
CA LEU A 84 -11.29 2.82 -4.35
C LEU A 84 -10.31 3.97 -4.03
N GLY A 85 -10.81 5.15 -3.66
CA GLY A 85 -9.99 6.26 -3.17
C GLY A 85 -9.13 5.88 -1.97
N TRP A 86 -9.67 5.10 -1.03
CA TRP A 86 -8.89 4.56 0.07
C TRP A 86 -7.78 3.62 -0.43
N GLN A 87 -8.03 2.79 -1.43
CA GLN A 87 -6.98 1.89 -1.95
C GLN A 87 -5.81 2.67 -2.56
N ARG A 88 -6.09 3.77 -3.29
CA ARG A 88 -5.06 4.69 -3.80
C ARG A 88 -4.24 5.35 -2.70
N LEU A 89 -4.87 5.70 -1.58
CA LEU A 89 -4.20 6.29 -0.42
C LEU A 89 -3.45 5.25 0.43
N SER A 90 -3.90 4.00 0.43
CA SER A 90 -3.47 3.01 1.41
C SER A 90 -1.96 2.72 1.47
N PRO A 91 -1.14 2.85 0.41
CA PRO A 91 0.31 2.70 0.54
C PRO A 91 0.98 3.79 1.42
N PHE A 92 0.30 4.92 1.68
CA PHE A 92 0.89 6.14 2.24
C PHE A 92 0.43 6.43 3.68
N MET A 93 0.70 5.50 4.60
CA MET A 93 0.27 5.67 6.00
C MET A 93 1.25 6.45 6.85
N THR A 94 2.54 6.52 6.48
CA THR A 94 3.61 7.16 7.28
C THR A 94 3.18 8.50 7.89
N GLY A 95 3.41 8.66 9.20
CA GLY A 95 3.11 9.92 9.88
C GLY A 95 1.62 10.10 10.16
N PRO A 96 0.92 11.11 9.59
CA PRO A 96 -0.48 11.37 9.89
C PRO A 96 -1.42 10.18 9.70
N GLY A 97 -1.14 9.29 8.74
CA GLY A 97 -1.96 8.09 8.56
C GLY A 97 -1.85 7.11 9.74
N GLU A 98 -0.64 6.89 10.26
CA GLU A 98 -0.35 6.09 11.44
C GLU A 98 -0.83 6.76 12.74
N GLU A 99 -0.55 8.06 12.90
CA GLU A 99 -0.90 8.86 14.08
C GLU A 99 -2.41 8.89 14.31
N HIS A 100 -3.19 9.01 13.23
CA HIS A 100 -4.65 8.92 13.26
C HIS A 100 -5.17 7.50 13.09
N ARG A 101 -4.31 6.48 13.04
CA ARG A 101 -4.71 5.05 12.92
C ARG A 101 -5.72 4.83 11.79
N LEU A 102 -5.49 5.46 10.64
CA LEU A 102 -6.47 5.52 9.55
C LEU A 102 -6.84 4.13 9.09
N ARG A 103 -5.86 3.26 8.90
CA ARG A 103 -6.12 1.90 8.45
C ARG A 103 -6.97 1.11 9.42
N GLU A 104 -6.64 1.17 10.71
CA GLU A 104 -7.37 0.49 11.77
C GLU A 104 -8.84 0.94 11.80
N GLN A 105 -9.08 2.22 11.55
CA GLN A 105 -10.42 2.79 11.65
C GLN A 105 -11.21 2.75 10.34
N LEU A 106 -10.54 2.69 9.19
CA LEU A 106 -11.20 2.76 7.89
C LEU A 106 -11.35 1.39 7.24
N ASN A 107 -10.41 0.46 7.46
CA ASN A 107 -10.36 -0.76 6.65
C ASN A 107 -9.78 -2.00 7.34
N ILE A 108 -10.32 -2.33 8.51
CA ILE A 108 -10.12 -3.65 9.15
C ILE A 108 -11.31 -4.53 8.83
N TYR A 109 -11.05 -5.63 8.11
CA TYR A 109 -12.05 -6.63 7.74
C TYR A 109 -11.66 -8.01 8.28
N PRO A 110 -12.66 -8.85 8.63
CA PRO A 110 -14.10 -8.62 8.49
C PRO A 110 -14.69 -7.70 9.58
N THR A 111 -15.88 -7.15 9.32
CA THR A 111 -16.66 -6.45 10.34
C THR A 111 -17.42 -7.45 11.23
N ASP A 112 -17.56 -7.17 12.53
CA ASP A 112 -18.48 -7.90 13.41
C ASP A 112 -19.92 -7.45 13.13
N THR A 113 -20.57 -8.14 12.20
CA THR A 113 -21.95 -7.85 11.79
C THR A 113 -22.95 -7.99 12.93
N THR A 114 -22.70 -8.88 13.90
CA THR A 114 -23.62 -9.10 15.02
C THR A 114 -23.61 -7.90 15.94
N ARG A 115 -22.42 -7.41 16.30
CA ARG A 115 -22.26 -6.23 17.14
C ARG A 115 -22.64 -4.94 16.43
N LEU A 116 -22.41 -4.87 15.12
CA LEU A 116 -22.87 -3.74 14.31
C LEU A 116 -24.40 -3.63 14.31
N LEU A 117 -25.12 -4.76 14.19
CA LEU A 117 -26.59 -4.77 14.18
C LEU A 117 -27.23 -4.57 15.56
N SER A 118 -26.53 -4.89 16.65
CA SER A 118 -27.01 -4.67 18.02
C SER A 118 -27.10 -3.19 18.40
N GLY A 119 -26.49 -2.30 17.61
CA GLY A 119 -26.53 -0.84 17.81
C GLY A 119 -25.69 -0.34 19.00
N SER A 120 -24.88 -1.20 19.61
CA SER A 120 -24.05 -0.87 20.78
C SER A 120 -22.62 -0.48 20.39
N THR A 121 -22.44 0.35 19.37
CA THR A 121 -21.11 0.71 18.87
C THR A 121 -20.43 1.82 19.69
N GLY A 122 -21.12 2.45 20.65
CA GLY A 122 -20.51 3.42 21.57
C GLY A 122 -19.80 4.57 20.84
N SER A 123 -18.65 5.04 21.33
CA SER A 123 -17.80 5.98 20.58
C SER A 123 -16.97 5.23 19.52
N LEU A 124 -17.00 5.68 18.26
CA LEU A 124 -16.24 5.04 17.18
C LEU A 124 -14.72 5.20 17.36
N GLU A 125 -14.26 6.17 18.15
CA GLU A 125 -12.82 6.38 18.38
C GLU A 125 -12.17 5.27 19.24
N LEU A 126 -12.98 4.51 19.98
CA LEU A 126 -12.47 3.49 20.87
C LEU A 126 -11.81 2.36 20.06
N PRO A 127 -10.60 1.91 20.42
CA PRO A 127 -9.93 0.81 19.75
C PRO A 127 -10.77 -0.47 19.67
N SER A 128 -11.67 -0.70 20.62
CA SER A 128 -12.57 -1.86 20.62
C SER A 128 -13.59 -1.84 19.49
N ASN A 129 -13.78 -0.72 18.79
CA ASN A 129 -14.84 -0.52 17.80
C ASN A 129 -14.33 -0.49 16.35
N VAL A 130 -13.06 -0.79 16.10
CA VAL A 130 -12.47 -0.79 14.76
C VAL A 130 -13.16 -1.77 13.79
N ASP A 131 -13.64 -2.89 14.31
CA ASP A 131 -14.34 -3.97 13.58
C ASP A 131 -15.85 -3.71 13.39
N VAL A 132 -16.39 -2.55 13.79
CA VAL A 132 -17.79 -2.15 13.52
C VAL A 132 -17.89 -0.78 12.86
N GLN A 133 -16.84 -0.36 12.16
CA GLN A 133 -16.81 0.92 11.46
C GLN A 133 -16.06 0.81 10.12
N GLY A 134 -15.83 1.96 9.49
CA GLY A 134 -15.11 2.04 8.21
C GLY A 134 -15.85 1.40 7.04
N PHE A 135 -15.12 1.13 5.96
CA PHE A 135 -15.65 0.53 4.75
C PHE A 135 -16.22 -0.87 4.93
N PRO A 136 -15.63 -1.77 5.76
CA PRO A 136 -16.19 -3.11 5.95
C PRO A 136 -17.58 -3.11 6.62
N ALA A 137 -17.82 -2.19 7.57
CA ALA A 137 -19.13 -2.00 8.16
C ALA A 137 -20.14 -1.44 7.14
N LEU A 138 -19.73 -0.43 6.36
CA LEU A 138 -20.57 0.13 5.29
C LEU A 138 -20.91 -0.90 4.22
N ASP A 139 -19.97 -1.77 3.83
CA ASP A 139 -20.20 -2.88 2.90
C ASP A 139 -21.35 -3.77 3.39
N PHE A 140 -21.29 -4.19 4.66
CA PHE A 140 -22.35 -4.99 5.23
C PHE A 140 -23.70 -4.25 5.32
N LEU A 141 -23.71 -2.99 5.80
CA LEU A 141 -24.96 -2.23 5.97
C LEU A 141 -25.63 -1.88 4.64
N LEU A 142 -24.85 -1.68 3.58
CA LEU A 142 -25.38 -1.31 2.27
C LEU A 142 -25.75 -2.52 1.41
N PHE A 143 -25.09 -3.67 1.58
CA PHE A 143 -25.24 -4.80 0.68
C PHE A 143 -25.56 -6.13 1.36
N GLY A 144 -25.15 -6.32 2.62
CA GLY A 144 -25.25 -7.60 3.34
C GLY A 144 -26.43 -7.74 4.29
N THR A 145 -27.06 -6.63 4.69
CA THR A 145 -28.23 -6.64 5.58
C THR A 145 -29.54 -6.77 4.80
N GLN A 146 -30.58 -7.34 5.43
CA GLN A 146 -31.90 -7.51 4.81
C GLN A 146 -32.64 -6.18 4.64
N ASP A 147 -32.45 -5.25 5.59
CA ASP A 147 -33.18 -3.98 5.66
C ASP A 147 -32.20 -2.79 5.68
N PRO A 148 -31.50 -2.48 4.56
CA PRO A 148 -30.55 -1.36 4.51
C PRO A 148 -31.22 -0.01 4.77
N ALA A 149 -32.54 0.08 4.56
CA ALA A 149 -33.33 1.25 4.90
C ALA A 149 -33.41 1.49 6.42
N ASP A 150 -33.29 0.47 7.27
CA ASP A 150 -33.33 0.66 8.73
C ASP A 150 -31.96 1.11 9.29
N ARG A 151 -30.93 1.14 8.45
CA ARG A 151 -29.54 1.38 8.84
C ARG A 151 -28.98 2.73 8.38
N ARG A 152 -29.81 3.60 7.81
CA ARG A 152 -29.35 4.86 7.17
C ARG A 152 -28.62 5.80 8.12
N ALA A 153 -29.11 5.94 9.35
CA ALA A 153 -28.46 6.78 10.35
C ALA A 153 -27.03 6.30 10.66
N GLU A 154 -26.82 4.98 10.74
CA GLU A 154 -25.48 4.42 10.96
C GLU A 154 -24.61 4.55 9.70
N VAL A 155 -25.18 4.38 8.50
CA VAL A 155 -24.47 4.66 7.23
C VAL A 155 -23.98 6.10 7.18
N THR A 156 -24.82 7.09 7.51
CA THR A 156 -24.41 8.50 7.61
C THR A 156 -23.32 8.70 8.65
N ARG A 157 -23.49 8.13 9.83
CA ARG A 157 -22.55 8.26 10.94
C ARG A 157 -21.16 7.72 10.59
N LEU A 158 -21.10 6.52 9.99
CA LEU A 158 -19.85 5.90 9.56
C LEU A 158 -19.21 6.68 8.41
N SER A 159 -20.01 7.15 7.45
CA SER A 159 -19.50 7.98 6.34
C SER A 159 -18.91 9.30 6.85
N ALA A 160 -19.56 9.95 7.82
CA ALA A 160 -19.03 11.16 8.46
C ALA A 160 -17.72 10.89 9.22
N ARG A 161 -17.58 9.73 9.87
CA ARG A 161 -16.32 9.33 10.52
C ARG A 161 -15.18 9.16 9.51
N ILE A 162 -15.46 8.60 8.34
CA ILE A 162 -14.48 8.48 7.25
C ILE A 162 -14.02 9.88 6.79
N THR A 163 -14.96 10.81 6.56
CA THR A 163 -14.63 12.20 6.19
C THR A 163 -13.82 12.91 7.27
N GLU A 164 -14.17 12.74 8.54
CA GLU A 164 -13.46 13.32 9.68
C GLU A 164 -12.01 12.86 9.70
N LEU A 165 -11.78 11.55 9.64
CA LEU A 165 -10.44 10.94 9.63
C LEU A 165 -9.60 11.40 8.43
N ALA A 166 -10.19 11.43 7.23
CA ALA A 166 -9.52 11.95 6.04
C ALA A 166 -9.16 13.43 6.18
N SER A 167 -10.04 14.22 6.82
CA SER A 167 -9.84 15.65 7.00
C SER A 167 -8.73 15.98 8.00
N VAL A 168 -8.67 15.28 9.14
CA VAL A 168 -7.63 15.53 10.15
C VAL A 168 -6.25 15.11 9.65
N ALA A 169 -6.13 13.97 8.97
CA ALA A 169 -4.85 13.53 8.44
C ALA A 169 -4.36 14.43 7.28
N LEU A 170 -5.26 14.87 6.40
CA LEU A 170 -4.90 15.85 5.37
C LEU A 170 -4.49 17.19 5.97
N ALA A 171 -5.15 17.64 7.05
CA ALA A 171 -4.80 18.89 7.72
C ALA A 171 -3.38 18.84 8.30
N ASP A 172 -2.97 17.72 8.87
CA ASP A 172 -1.61 17.54 9.39
C ASP A 172 -0.58 17.52 8.26
N TRP A 173 -0.85 16.78 7.17
CA TRP A 173 -0.01 16.77 5.97
C TRP A 173 0.16 18.16 5.35
N THR A 174 -0.92 18.91 5.21
CA THR A 174 -0.89 20.28 4.64
C THR A 174 -0.47 21.35 5.64
N GLY A 175 -0.26 20.97 6.91
CA GLY A 175 0.30 21.78 7.98
C GLY A 175 1.82 21.61 8.07
N GLU A 176 2.33 21.43 9.29
CA GLU A 176 3.78 21.38 9.55
C GLU A 176 4.43 20.04 9.18
N TYR A 177 3.64 18.96 9.04
CA TYR A 177 4.20 17.61 8.86
C TYR A 177 4.96 17.47 7.55
N ARG A 178 4.46 18.03 6.44
CA ARG A 178 5.13 17.93 5.13
C ARG A 178 6.54 18.51 5.15
N ASP A 179 6.77 19.64 5.81
CA ASP A 179 8.10 20.24 5.89
C ASP A 179 9.03 19.44 6.81
N ALA A 180 8.51 18.92 7.92
CA ALA A 180 9.27 18.01 8.79
C ALA A 180 9.66 16.72 8.05
N TYR A 181 8.74 16.16 7.27
CA TYR A 181 8.94 14.98 6.44
C TYR A 181 10.07 15.21 5.41
N VAL A 182 10.04 16.32 4.68
CA VAL A 182 11.09 16.64 3.69
C VAL A 182 12.44 16.93 4.36
N ALA A 183 12.44 17.61 5.52
CA ALA A 183 13.66 17.97 6.24
C ALA A 183 14.38 16.73 6.82
N ALA A 184 13.67 15.65 7.11
CA ALA A 184 14.23 14.40 7.61
C ALA A 184 14.80 13.50 6.49
N SER A 185 15.59 14.08 5.57
CA SER A 185 16.18 13.43 4.39
C SER A 185 17.46 12.61 4.65
N GLY A 186 17.83 12.40 5.92
CA GLY A 186 19.00 11.62 6.33
C GLY A 186 18.88 10.12 6.05
N ASN A 187 19.84 9.32 6.52
CA ASN A 187 19.88 7.85 6.34
C ASN A 187 19.87 7.12 7.69
N SER A 188 18.69 6.99 8.30
CA SER A 188 18.52 6.36 9.62
C SER A 188 17.07 5.91 9.78
N ALA A 189 16.79 5.03 10.74
CA ALA A 189 15.42 4.55 11.02
C ALA A 189 14.38 5.67 11.28
N THR A 190 14.80 6.87 11.70
CA THR A 190 13.90 8.02 11.88
C THR A 190 13.78 8.93 10.66
N ALA A 191 14.53 8.66 9.59
CA ALA A 191 14.49 9.44 8.36
C ALA A 191 13.27 9.06 7.51
N SER A 192 12.74 10.03 6.77
CA SER A 192 11.48 9.88 6.06
C SER A 192 11.52 8.82 4.97
N VAL A 193 12.63 8.70 4.24
CA VAL A 193 12.79 7.64 3.23
C VAL A 193 12.78 6.26 3.89
N ASP A 194 13.57 6.05 4.95
CA ASP A 194 13.64 4.78 5.66
C ASP A 194 12.26 4.36 6.21
N ARG A 195 11.53 5.29 6.84
CA ARG A 195 10.18 5.05 7.36
C ARG A 195 9.18 4.75 6.25
N THR A 196 9.11 5.59 5.23
CA THR A 196 8.15 5.41 4.13
C THR A 196 8.40 4.13 3.36
N VAL A 197 9.67 3.74 3.15
CA VAL A 197 10.00 2.47 2.49
C VAL A 197 9.58 1.28 3.36
N ASN A 198 9.85 1.31 4.67
CA ASN A 198 9.40 0.25 5.57
C ASN A 198 7.86 0.14 5.60
N ASP A 199 7.15 1.26 5.77
CA ASP A 199 5.69 1.29 5.80
C ASP A 199 5.07 0.79 4.48
N PHE A 200 5.69 1.17 3.35
CA PHE A 200 5.29 0.72 2.02
C PHE A 200 5.44 -0.80 1.87
N ILE A 201 6.59 -1.36 2.26
CA ILE A 201 6.81 -2.82 2.16
C ILE A 201 5.90 -3.55 3.14
N PHE A 202 5.75 -3.04 4.37
CA PHE A 202 4.81 -3.59 5.35
C PHE A 202 3.37 -3.57 4.82
N TRP A 203 2.96 -2.50 4.13
CA TRP A 203 1.66 -2.44 3.48
C TRP A 203 1.50 -3.51 2.40
N TYR A 204 2.49 -3.64 1.52
CA TYR A 204 2.49 -4.62 0.44
C TYR A 204 2.42 -6.04 1.00
N GLU A 205 3.19 -6.34 2.06
CA GLU A 205 3.21 -7.65 2.72
C GLU A 205 1.92 -7.94 3.47
N LYS A 206 1.54 -7.07 4.41
CA LYS A 206 0.48 -7.33 5.38
C LYS A 206 -0.90 -7.09 4.80
N TYR A 207 -1.12 -5.95 4.17
CA TYR A 207 -2.46 -5.50 3.82
C TYR A 207 -2.84 -5.81 2.38
N LEU A 208 -1.89 -5.81 1.45
CA LEU A 208 -2.13 -6.17 0.06
C LEU A 208 -2.03 -7.69 -0.15
N ARG A 209 -0.86 -8.28 0.10
CA ARG A 209 -0.59 -9.71 -0.15
C ARG A 209 -1.26 -10.63 0.88
N ALA A 210 -0.96 -10.47 2.16
CA ALA A 210 -1.51 -11.37 3.18
C ALA A 210 -3.00 -11.09 3.40
N GLY A 211 -3.39 -9.84 3.65
CA GLY A 211 -4.77 -9.45 3.95
C GLY A 211 -5.79 -9.77 2.86
N LYS A 212 -5.58 -9.23 1.64
CA LYS A 212 -6.59 -9.37 0.56
C LYS A 212 -6.54 -10.72 -0.13
N ILE A 213 -5.38 -11.38 -0.19
CA ILE A 213 -5.18 -12.60 -0.99
C ILE A 213 -4.87 -13.82 -0.11
N GLY A 214 -3.83 -13.74 0.73
CA GLY A 214 -3.34 -14.89 1.50
C GLY A 214 -4.34 -15.44 2.52
N ILE A 215 -4.90 -14.57 3.37
CA ILE A 215 -5.87 -14.95 4.41
C ILE A 215 -7.13 -15.57 3.78
N PRO A 216 -7.79 -14.96 2.77
CA PRO A 216 -8.96 -15.56 2.14
C PRO A 216 -8.64 -16.86 1.41
N ALA A 217 -7.48 -16.97 0.74
CA ALA A 217 -7.06 -18.19 0.08
C ALA A 217 -6.70 -19.33 1.07
N GLY A 218 -6.55 -19.00 2.35
CA GLY A 218 -6.19 -19.96 3.38
C GLY A 218 -4.70 -20.28 3.45
N VAL A 219 -3.81 -19.39 2.98
CA VAL A 219 -2.35 -19.61 3.06
C VAL A 219 -1.87 -19.81 4.50
N PHE A 220 -2.48 -19.06 5.43
CA PHE A 220 -2.14 -19.08 6.86
C PHE A 220 -3.11 -19.98 7.66
N SER A 221 -3.86 -20.84 6.98
CA SER A 221 -4.78 -21.78 7.62
C SER A 221 -4.83 -23.12 6.87
N SER A 222 -5.60 -24.09 7.37
CA SER A 222 -5.77 -25.38 6.69
C SER A 222 -6.72 -25.33 5.49
N ASP A 223 -7.64 -24.36 5.48
CA ASP A 223 -8.77 -24.31 4.56
C ASP A 223 -9.02 -22.90 4.03
N PRO A 224 -9.53 -22.73 2.78
CA PRO A 224 -9.93 -21.44 2.25
C PRO A 224 -10.99 -20.74 3.10
N ARG A 225 -10.88 -19.41 3.22
CA ARG A 225 -11.74 -18.56 4.07
C ARG A 225 -12.36 -17.40 3.27
N PRO A 226 -13.29 -17.67 2.34
CA PRO A 226 -13.85 -16.66 1.44
C PRO A 226 -14.57 -15.51 2.16
N ALA A 227 -15.14 -15.75 3.34
CA ALA A 227 -15.78 -14.70 4.14
C ALA A 227 -14.80 -13.67 4.72
N LEU A 228 -13.49 -13.94 4.67
CA LEU A 228 -12.45 -13.00 5.09
C LEU A 228 -11.91 -12.15 3.93
N ALA A 229 -12.41 -12.35 2.70
CA ALA A 229 -12.09 -11.44 1.61
C ALA A 229 -12.65 -10.04 1.91
N GLU A 230 -11.95 -9.02 1.44
CA GLU A 230 -12.40 -7.63 1.54
C GLU A 230 -13.68 -7.42 0.72
N ALA A 231 -14.58 -6.56 1.19
CA ALA A 231 -15.86 -6.22 0.52
C ALA A 231 -16.72 -7.43 0.07
N PRO A 232 -16.92 -8.47 0.91
CA PRO A 232 -17.58 -9.70 0.48
C PRO A 232 -19.09 -9.52 0.25
N TYR A 233 -19.71 -8.45 0.75
CA TYR A 233 -21.16 -8.21 0.62
C TYR A 233 -21.52 -7.45 -0.65
N HIS A 234 -20.71 -6.48 -1.09
CA HIS A 234 -20.86 -5.86 -2.41
C HIS A 234 -20.74 -6.92 -3.53
N GLY A 235 -19.89 -7.92 -3.33
CA GLY A 235 -19.86 -9.13 -4.15
C GLY A 235 -19.43 -8.94 -5.61
N ASN A 236 -18.75 -7.82 -5.94
CA ASN A 236 -18.11 -7.55 -7.25
C ASN A 236 -17.00 -6.49 -7.18
N LEU A 237 -16.61 -6.04 -5.99
CA LEU A 237 -15.72 -4.89 -5.80
C LEU A 237 -14.29 -5.29 -5.41
N SER A 238 -14.10 -6.45 -4.77
CA SER A 238 -12.86 -6.84 -4.12
C SER A 238 -11.66 -6.97 -5.06
N ARG A 239 -11.85 -7.48 -6.29
CA ARG A 239 -10.79 -7.49 -7.30
C ARG A 239 -10.38 -6.08 -7.72
N ALA A 240 -11.34 -5.17 -7.89
CA ALA A 240 -11.06 -3.79 -8.25
C ALA A 240 -10.30 -3.07 -7.13
N LEU A 241 -10.69 -3.29 -5.86
CA LEU A 241 -9.96 -2.73 -4.71
C LEU A 241 -8.51 -3.22 -4.65
N PHE A 242 -8.29 -4.51 -4.91
CA PHE A 242 -6.94 -5.07 -4.97
C PHE A 242 -6.10 -4.43 -6.09
N LEU A 243 -6.65 -4.36 -7.31
CA LEU A 243 -5.96 -3.80 -8.47
C LEU A 243 -5.62 -2.32 -8.27
N GLU A 244 -6.56 -1.53 -7.75
CA GLU A 244 -6.35 -0.11 -7.47
C GLU A 244 -5.21 0.12 -6.45
N GLY A 245 -5.18 -0.70 -5.39
CA GLY A 245 -4.09 -0.63 -4.41
C GLY A 245 -2.75 -1.06 -5.00
N LEU A 246 -2.73 -2.15 -5.77
CA LEU A 246 -1.53 -2.66 -6.44
C LEU A 246 -0.95 -1.63 -7.42
N GLU A 247 -1.80 -0.97 -8.20
CA GLU A 247 -1.43 0.10 -9.12
C GLU A 247 -0.83 1.30 -8.38
N ALA A 248 -1.50 1.79 -7.33
CA ALA A 248 -0.97 2.89 -6.51
C ALA A 248 0.41 2.57 -5.92
N GLY A 249 0.62 1.32 -5.49
CA GLY A 249 1.94 0.87 -5.02
C GLY A 249 3.00 0.78 -6.12
N ASN A 250 2.61 0.33 -7.32
CA ASN A 250 3.51 0.30 -8.48
C ASN A 250 3.89 1.72 -8.93
N ASP A 251 2.93 2.65 -8.93
CA ASP A 251 3.13 4.04 -9.32
C ASP A 251 4.06 4.76 -8.34
N PHE A 252 3.89 4.54 -7.03
CA PHE A 252 4.82 5.04 -6.02
C PHE A 252 6.24 4.51 -6.23
N PHE A 253 6.38 3.23 -6.58
CA PHE A 253 7.68 2.65 -6.87
C PHE A 253 8.30 3.22 -8.16
N SER A 254 7.48 3.47 -9.18
CA SER A 254 7.94 3.66 -10.56
C SER A 254 7.97 5.11 -11.06
N THR A 255 7.20 6.03 -10.46
CA THR A 255 7.03 7.41 -10.94
C THR A 255 8.21 8.27 -10.52
N GLU A 256 8.83 8.95 -11.48
CA GLU A 256 10.01 9.78 -11.24
C GLU A 256 9.67 11.05 -10.45
N ALA A 257 10.35 11.36 -9.34
CA ALA A 257 11.48 10.64 -8.73
C ALA A 257 11.02 9.53 -7.76
N GLY A 258 11.18 8.27 -8.15
CA GLY A 258 10.68 7.10 -7.42
C GLY A 258 11.77 6.19 -6.87
N LEU A 259 11.36 5.13 -6.18
CA LEU A 259 12.29 4.11 -5.66
C LEU A 259 13.04 3.40 -6.79
N ALA A 260 12.40 3.21 -7.94
CA ALA A 260 13.04 2.65 -9.11
C ALA A 260 14.20 3.51 -9.61
N ASP A 261 14.03 4.83 -9.67
CA ASP A 261 15.10 5.75 -10.11
C ASP A 261 16.26 5.77 -9.12
N TYR A 262 15.96 5.65 -7.82
CA TYR A 262 17.01 5.52 -6.80
C TYR A 262 17.81 4.22 -6.99
N LEU A 263 17.14 3.09 -7.22
CA LEU A 263 17.82 1.82 -7.52
C LEU A 263 18.64 1.89 -8.82
N ASP A 264 18.12 2.55 -9.85
CA ASP A 264 18.80 2.73 -11.14
C ASP A 264 20.04 3.63 -11.01
N ALA A 265 19.94 4.71 -10.23
CA ALA A 265 21.08 5.58 -9.92
C ALA A 265 22.20 4.83 -9.15
N LEU A 266 21.82 3.89 -8.29
CA LEU A 266 22.73 2.99 -7.58
C LEU A 266 23.25 1.83 -8.44
N ARG A 267 22.70 1.63 -9.65
CA ARG A 267 23.03 0.53 -10.58
C ARG A 267 22.88 -0.84 -9.93
N VAL A 268 21.78 -1.04 -9.21
CA VAL A 268 21.51 -2.28 -8.47
C VAL A 268 21.01 -3.34 -9.45
N GLU A 269 21.71 -4.47 -9.51
CA GLU A 269 21.37 -5.59 -10.40
C GLU A 269 21.20 -6.89 -9.61
N ARG A 270 20.33 -7.76 -10.12
CA ARG A 270 20.18 -9.14 -9.65
C ARG A 270 20.11 -10.07 -10.86
N GLY A 271 21.01 -11.04 -10.94
CA GLY A 271 21.03 -12.00 -12.07
C GLY A 271 21.34 -11.38 -13.43
N GLY A 272 21.98 -10.21 -13.47
CA GLY A 272 22.34 -9.50 -14.72
C GLY A 272 21.24 -8.59 -15.28
N GLU A 273 20.15 -8.38 -14.54
CA GLU A 273 19.10 -7.41 -14.86
C GLU A 273 18.95 -6.40 -13.72
N SER A 274 18.56 -5.15 -14.05
CA SER A 274 18.30 -4.10 -13.06
C SER A 274 17.21 -4.55 -12.08
N LEU A 275 17.42 -4.32 -10.78
CA LEU A 275 16.46 -4.69 -9.75
C LEU A 275 15.13 -3.94 -9.93
N SER A 276 15.17 -2.67 -10.34
CA SER A 276 13.99 -1.85 -10.63
C SER A 276 13.07 -2.49 -11.69
N SER A 277 13.64 -2.98 -12.79
CA SER A 277 12.89 -3.68 -13.85
C SER A 277 12.28 -4.98 -13.35
N GLN A 278 12.98 -5.74 -12.50
CA GLN A 278 12.44 -6.98 -11.93
C GLN A 278 11.27 -6.72 -10.99
N ILE A 279 11.34 -5.67 -10.15
CA ILE A 279 10.24 -5.28 -9.26
C ILE A 279 9.03 -4.81 -10.08
N ARG A 280 9.23 -3.97 -11.10
CA ARG A 280 8.15 -3.54 -12.04
C ARG A 280 7.48 -4.74 -12.71
N ALA A 281 8.27 -5.72 -13.18
CA ALA A 281 7.74 -6.94 -13.76
C ALA A 281 6.96 -7.78 -12.73
N GLY A 282 7.36 -7.77 -11.46
CA GLY A 282 6.65 -8.39 -10.34
C GLY A 282 5.26 -7.79 -10.12
N PHE A 283 5.15 -6.45 -10.10
CA PHE A 283 3.85 -5.76 -10.06
C PHE A 283 2.97 -6.13 -11.26
N GLY A 284 3.52 -6.09 -12.48
CA GLY A 284 2.79 -6.46 -13.70
C GLY A 284 2.28 -7.91 -13.67
N THR A 285 3.12 -8.85 -13.25
CA THR A 285 2.74 -10.27 -13.11
C THR A 285 1.59 -10.46 -12.12
N ALA A 286 1.62 -9.74 -10.99
CA ALA A 286 0.53 -9.79 -10.01
C ALA A 286 -0.76 -9.18 -10.57
N ALA A 287 -0.68 -8.07 -11.31
CA ALA A 287 -1.83 -7.43 -11.95
C ALA A 287 -2.49 -8.35 -12.99
N ASP A 288 -1.69 -8.99 -13.85
CA ASP A 288 -2.18 -9.93 -14.87
C ASP A 288 -2.94 -11.09 -14.23
N ARG A 289 -2.36 -11.72 -13.20
CA ARG A 289 -3.02 -12.81 -12.46
C ARG A 289 -4.30 -12.36 -11.77
N ALA A 290 -4.30 -11.17 -11.18
CA ALA A 290 -5.47 -10.63 -10.51
C ALA A 290 -6.60 -10.33 -11.51
N ALA A 291 -6.28 -9.84 -12.71
CA ALA A 291 -7.26 -9.53 -13.76
C ALA A 291 -8.05 -10.76 -14.25
N GLU A 292 -7.45 -11.96 -14.14
CA GLU A 292 -8.08 -13.23 -14.51
C GLU A 292 -9.04 -13.78 -13.44
N LEU A 293 -8.97 -13.30 -12.20
CA LEU A 293 -9.84 -13.74 -11.11
C LEU A 293 -11.27 -13.23 -11.29
N ASN A 294 -12.24 -13.87 -10.63
CA ASN A 294 -13.59 -13.32 -10.48
C ASN A 294 -13.55 -11.91 -9.87
N ALA A 295 -14.48 -11.03 -10.27
CA ALA A 295 -14.61 -9.69 -9.69
C ALA A 295 -14.83 -9.72 -8.17
N ASP A 296 -15.49 -10.78 -7.68
CA ASP A 296 -15.56 -11.13 -6.27
C ASP A 296 -14.53 -12.20 -5.91
N ILE A 297 -13.47 -11.78 -5.22
CA ILE A 297 -12.45 -12.67 -4.66
C ILE A 297 -13.05 -13.72 -3.73
N ALA A 298 -14.11 -13.42 -2.96
CA ALA A 298 -14.76 -14.43 -2.12
C ALA A 298 -15.36 -15.56 -2.97
N THR A 299 -15.95 -15.22 -4.11
CA THR A 299 -16.45 -16.20 -5.09
C THR A 299 -15.33 -16.95 -5.78
N GLN A 300 -14.24 -16.28 -6.14
CA GLN A 300 -13.05 -16.95 -6.67
C GLN A 300 -12.52 -18.00 -5.69
N VAL A 301 -12.32 -17.63 -4.42
CA VAL A 301 -11.82 -18.53 -3.37
C VAL A 301 -12.74 -19.74 -3.16
N ARG A 302 -14.07 -19.55 -3.23
CA ARG A 302 -15.04 -20.67 -3.09
C ARG A 302 -14.94 -21.67 -4.24
N ASN A 303 -14.70 -21.19 -5.45
CA ASN A 303 -14.82 -22.01 -6.67
C ASN A 303 -13.47 -22.57 -7.12
N ASP A 304 -12.42 -21.77 -7.05
CA ASP A 304 -11.05 -22.09 -7.45
C ASP A 304 -10.04 -21.26 -6.63
N PRO A 305 -9.68 -21.73 -5.42
CA PRO A 305 -8.68 -21.08 -4.60
C PRO A 305 -7.26 -21.20 -5.19
N THR A 306 -7.02 -22.12 -6.14
CA THR A 306 -5.68 -22.31 -6.73
C THR A 306 -5.23 -21.07 -7.50
N ALA A 307 -6.11 -20.43 -8.28
CA ALA A 307 -5.77 -19.18 -8.98
C ALA A 307 -5.40 -18.05 -8.00
N VAL A 308 -6.04 -18.00 -6.82
CA VAL A 308 -5.74 -17.00 -5.77
C VAL A 308 -4.39 -17.29 -5.09
N LEU A 309 -4.08 -18.57 -4.85
CA LEU A 309 -2.76 -18.98 -4.34
C LEU A 309 -1.63 -18.64 -5.33
N GLN A 310 -1.88 -18.79 -6.63
CA GLN A 310 -0.90 -18.40 -7.65
C GLN A 310 -0.66 -16.88 -7.71
N LEU A 311 -1.70 -16.07 -7.48
CA LEU A 311 -1.54 -14.62 -7.29
C LEU A 311 -0.72 -14.33 -6.03
N TYR A 312 -0.97 -15.01 -4.92
CA TYR A 312 -0.18 -14.88 -3.69
C TYR A 312 1.30 -15.19 -3.94
N ASP A 313 1.62 -16.26 -4.66
CA ASP A 313 3.00 -16.64 -4.97
C ASP A 313 3.71 -15.56 -5.83
N ALA A 314 3.00 -14.96 -6.79
CA ALA A 314 3.53 -13.85 -7.58
C ALA A 314 3.83 -12.62 -6.72
N LEU A 315 2.92 -12.28 -5.79
CA LEU A 315 3.15 -11.19 -4.83
C LEU A 315 4.33 -11.52 -3.91
N GLN A 316 4.44 -12.75 -3.42
CA GLN A 316 5.52 -13.20 -2.55
C GLN A 316 6.90 -13.14 -3.23
N ALA A 317 6.98 -13.48 -4.52
CA ALA A 317 8.20 -13.32 -5.29
C ALA A 317 8.67 -11.86 -5.32
N ASN A 318 7.73 -10.92 -5.45
CA ASN A 318 8.04 -9.49 -5.43
C ASN A 318 8.43 -8.99 -4.03
N VAL A 319 7.85 -9.54 -2.95
CA VAL A 319 8.27 -9.23 -1.56
C VAL A 319 9.75 -9.51 -1.36
N ILE A 320 10.29 -10.59 -1.92
CA ILE A 320 11.72 -10.89 -1.80
C ILE A 320 12.57 -9.76 -2.41
N LEU A 321 12.18 -9.26 -3.59
CA LEU A 321 12.88 -8.16 -4.26
C LEU A 321 12.79 -6.84 -3.47
N LEU A 322 11.59 -6.52 -2.98
CA LEU A 322 11.32 -5.30 -2.20
C LEU A 322 12.00 -5.30 -0.84
N LYS A 323 11.89 -6.40 -0.09
CA LYS A 323 12.33 -6.46 1.31
C LYS A 323 13.79 -6.82 1.47
N VAL A 324 14.31 -7.72 0.63
CA VAL A 324 15.70 -8.19 0.79
C VAL A 324 16.61 -7.33 -0.06
N ASP A 325 16.41 -7.36 -1.38
CA ASP A 325 17.36 -6.78 -2.32
C ASP A 325 17.31 -5.24 -2.30
N MET A 326 16.10 -4.64 -2.30
CA MET A 326 15.95 -3.18 -2.30
C MET A 326 16.37 -2.57 -0.96
N LEU A 327 15.93 -3.08 0.19
CA LEU A 327 16.38 -2.54 1.49
C LEU A 327 17.90 -2.60 1.65
N GLN A 328 18.52 -3.72 1.27
CA GLN A 328 19.98 -3.85 1.28
C GLN A 328 20.64 -2.80 0.38
N ALA A 329 20.13 -2.61 -0.84
CA ALA A 329 20.67 -1.64 -1.78
C ALA A 329 20.55 -0.18 -1.30
N LEU A 330 19.43 0.16 -0.67
CA LEU A 330 19.17 1.50 -0.15
C LEU A 330 19.85 1.76 1.21
N GLY A 331 20.44 0.73 1.82
CA GLY A 331 21.05 0.82 3.15
C GLY A 331 20.03 1.04 4.27
N ILE A 332 18.81 0.56 4.08
CA ILE A 332 17.68 0.70 5.02
C ILE A 332 17.55 -0.60 5.82
N ASN A 333 17.35 -0.49 7.12
CA ASN A 333 17.05 -1.65 7.98
C ASN A 333 15.54 -1.86 8.07
N VAL A 334 15.12 -3.13 8.13
CA VAL A 334 13.75 -3.50 8.48
C VAL A 334 13.46 -3.06 9.91
N ASP A 335 12.36 -2.35 10.15
CA ASP A 335 11.95 -1.86 11.48
C ASP A 335 10.63 -2.47 12.00
N TYR A 336 10.00 -3.35 11.22
CA TYR A 336 8.80 -4.08 11.57
C TYR A 336 9.05 -5.60 11.69
N VAL A 337 8.15 -6.28 12.40
CA VAL A 337 8.15 -7.75 12.47
C VAL A 337 7.40 -8.31 11.25
N ASP A 338 7.89 -9.43 10.71
CA ASP A 338 7.24 -10.13 9.60
C ASP A 338 5.74 -10.28 9.82
N ALA A 339 4.95 -9.92 8.81
CA ALA A 339 3.50 -9.90 8.88
C ALA A 339 2.88 -11.17 8.31
N ASP A 340 3.45 -12.34 8.60
CA ASP A 340 3.04 -13.64 8.06
C ASP A 340 1.84 -14.29 8.79
N GLY A 341 1.01 -13.46 9.42
CA GLY A 341 -0.31 -13.85 9.92
C GLY A 341 -0.43 -13.94 11.44
N ASP A 342 0.40 -13.21 12.19
CA ASP A 342 0.29 -13.01 13.64
C ASP A 342 -0.66 -11.88 14.06
#